data_AF-A0A7S0A0H8-F1
#
_entry.id   AF-A0A7S0A0H8-F1
#
_cell.length_a   1.000
_cell.length_b   1.000
_cell.length_c   1.000
_cell.angle_alpha   90.00
_cell.angle_beta   90.00
_cell.angle_gamma   90.00
#
_symmetry.space_group_name_H-M   'P 1'
#
loop_
_entity.id
_entity.type
_entity.pdbx_description
1 polymer ?
#
loop_
_entity_poly.entity_id
_entity_poly.type
_entity_poly.pdbx_seq_one_letter_code
_entity_poly.pdbx_strand_id
1 'polypeptide(L)'
;GAACEVRCQPPYVGSSAWAVCPANNTDPTAVLQWASLPPPCSLGCAEPSTPPQGYVKSESGGWQCAAGYGGTADGHCSTDEACSVEFVLSGCAPLVACKALELDAPCEFEAPDCSLVLPGGSCEVRCKTPFAGTASVARCPADNIDPEQELAYSAPSCDCPDPGSVPVGYRRSSSGWTCDYGYAGNAVKLCMVSAECDVQAVLSGCKLVVPCPSPVVDTCRHDASGCPTPYMVPGSSCEVRCRA
;
A
#
# COMPACT_ATOMS: atom_id res chain seq x y z
N GLY A 1 -35.92 -27.17 53.24
CA GLY A 1 -34.77 -26.85 52.38
C GLY A 1 -33.78 -26.05 53.19
N ALA A 2 -32.50 -26.22 52.92
CA ALA A 2 -31.42 -25.39 53.50
C ALA A 2 -30.87 -24.47 52.41
N ALA A 3 -30.36 -23.31 52.78
CA ALA A 3 -29.74 -22.37 51.84
C ALA A 3 -28.39 -21.89 52.39
N CYS A 4 -27.45 -21.61 51.49
CA CYS A 4 -26.18 -20.99 51.81
C CYS A 4 -25.95 -19.76 50.92
N GLU A 5 -25.32 -18.75 51.50
CA GLU A 5 -24.87 -17.57 50.76
C GLU A 5 -23.51 -17.89 50.12
N VAL A 6 -23.43 -17.79 48.80
CA VAL A 6 -22.19 -17.94 48.04
C VAL A 6 -21.65 -16.55 47.71
N ARG A 7 -20.36 -16.35 48.01
CA ARG A 7 -19.62 -15.11 47.79
C ARG A 7 -18.47 -15.36 46.84
N CYS A 8 -18.01 -14.33 46.13
CA CYS A 8 -16.79 -14.40 45.35
C CYS A 8 -15.60 -14.74 46.27
N GLN A 9 -14.80 -15.70 45.85
CA GLN A 9 -13.56 -16.02 46.55
C GLN A 9 -12.53 -14.93 46.26
N PRO A 10 -11.83 -14.40 47.27
CA PRO A 10 -10.71 -13.50 47.03
C PRO A 10 -9.72 -14.13 46.03
N PRO A 11 -9.26 -13.37 45.02
CA PRO A 11 -9.31 -11.91 44.91
C PRO A 11 -10.46 -11.36 44.04
N TYR A 12 -11.42 -12.20 43.67
CA TYR A 12 -12.59 -11.76 42.91
C TYR A 12 -13.56 -10.99 43.80
N VAL A 13 -14.11 -9.92 43.26
CA VAL A 13 -15.10 -9.06 43.91
C VAL A 13 -16.42 -9.12 43.14
N GLY A 14 -17.53 -9.03 43.87
CA GLY A 14 -18.86 -9.16 43.30
C GLY A 14 -19.93 -9.17 44.37
N SER A 15 -21.19 -9.26 43.94
CA SER A 15 -22.30 -9.50 44.87
C SER A 15 -22.29 -10.95 45.37
N SER A 16 -23.09 -11.24 46.39
CA SER A 16 -23.37 -12.61 46.82
C SER A 16 -24.69 -13.10 46.25
N ALA A 17 -24.87 -14.42 46.18
CA ALA A 17 -26.13 -15.04 45.79
C ALA A 17 -26.43 -16.25 46.68
N TRP A 18 -27.71 -16.61 46.77
CA TRP A 18 -28.13 -17.76 47.56
C TRP A 18 -28.20 -19.03 46.70
N ALA A 19 -27.62 -20.11 47.20
CA ALA A 19 -27.80 -21.46 46.69
C ALA A 19 -28.68 -22.25 47.67
N VAL A 20 -29.67 -22.95 47.16
CA VAL A 20 -30.78 -23.53 47.92
C VAL A 20 -30.91 -25.01 47.59
N CYS A 21 -31.05 -25.84 48.61
CA CYS A 21 -31.46 -27.22 48.50
C CYS A 21 -33.00 -27.30 48.62
N PRO A 22 -33.72 -27.76 47.59
CA PRO A 22 -35.18 -27.89 47.62
C PRO A 22 -35.67 -28.72 48.82
N ALA A 23 -36.81 -28.35 49.40
CA ALA A 23 -37.33 -29.03 50.60
C ALA A 23 -37.73 -30.51 50.37
N ASN A 24 -37.93 -30.90 49.12
CA ASN A 24 -38.31 -32.24 48.68
C ASN A 24 -37.14 -33.02 48.05
N ASN A 25 -35.89 -32.59 48.25
CA ASN A 25 -34.76 -33.32 47.71
C ASN A 25 -34.58 -34.69 48.40
N THR A 26 -34.71 -35.78 47.65
CA THR A 26 -34.43 -37.16 48.09
C THR A 26 -33.16 -37.74 47.45
N ASP A 27 -32.49 -36.98 46.59
CA ASP A 27 -31.29 -37.39 45.89
C ASP A 27 -30.04 -36.84 46.59
N PRO A 28 -29.17 -37.72 47.15
CA PRO A 28 -27.96 -37.29 47.83
C PRO A 28 -26.91 -36.67 46.90
N THR A 29 -27.08 -36.78 45.58
CA THR A 29 -26.19 -36.20 44.55
C THR A 29 -26.77 -34.95 43.90
N ALA A 30 -27.95 -34.49 44.32
CA ALA A 30 -28.55 -33.28 43.78
C ALA A 30 -27.67 -32.05 44.04
N VAL A 31 -27.41 -31.30 42.97
CA VAL A 31 -26.71 -30.01 43.05
C VAL A 31 -27.60 -28.94 43.68
N LEU A 32 -27.00 -27.97 44.38
CA LEU A 32 -27.73 -26.82 44.89
C LEU A 32 -28.31 -26.00 43.73
N GLN A 33 -29.54 -25.53 43.90
CA GLN A 33 -30.21 -24.67 42.93
C GLN A 33 -29.98 -23.21 43.32
N TRP A 34 -29.61 -22.36 42.37
CA TRP A 34 -29.49 -20.94 42.65
C TRP A 34 -30.87 -20.30 42.84
N ALA A 35 -31.05 -19.54 43.93
CA ALA A 35 -32.27 -18.77 44.16
C ALA A 35 -32.47 -17.66 43.11
N SER A 36 -31.36 -17.20 42.53
CA SER A 36 -31.28 -16.21 41.44
C SER A 36 -30.14 -16.60 40.49
N LEU A 37 -29.62 -15.69 39.66
CA LEU A 37 -28.38 -15.97 38.90
C LEU A 37 -27.17 -16.12 39.84
N PRO A 38 -26.14 -16.89 39.44
CA PRO A 38 -24.85 -16.93 40.14
C PRO A 38 -24.26 -15.53 40.33
N PRO A 39 -23.48 -15.31 41.41
CA PRO A 39 -22.91 -13.99 41.67
C PRO A 39 -21.90 -13.61 40.56
N PRO A 40 -22.00 -12.42 39.95
CA PRO A 40 -21.01 -11.94 39.00
C PRO A 40 -19.71 -11.62 39.75
N CYS A 41 -18.70 -12.45 39.55
CA CYS A 41 -17.38 -12.27 40.14
C CYS A 41 -16.41 -11.74 39.08
N SER A 42 -15.91 -10.53 39.29
CA SER A 42 -14.88 -9.91 38.46
C SER A 42 -13.60 -9.75 39.27
N LEU A 43 -12.44 -9.86 38.62
CA LEU A 43 -11.17 -9.59 39.27
C LEU A 43 -11.10 -8.09 39.62
N GLY A 44 -10.94 -7.78 40.90
CA GLY A 44 -10.83 -6.41 41.38
C GLY A 44 -9.40 -6.13 41.82
N CYS A 45 -8.80 -5.06 41.31
CA CYS A 45 -7.46 -4.66 41.70
C CYS A 45 -7.34 -3.14 41.75
N ALA A 46 -6.42 -2.67 42.59
CA ALA A 46 -6.09 -1.26 42.65
C ALA A 46 -5.23 -0.89 41.44
N GLU A 47 -5.60 0.19 40.76
CA GLU A 47 -4.74 0.78 39.76
C GLU A 47 -3.42 1.30 40.38
N PRO A 48 -2.32 1.29 39.63
CA PRO A 48 -1.04 1.80 40.13
C PRO A 48 -1.14 3.31 40.39
N SER A 49 -0.59 3.75 41.53
CA SER A 49 -0.56 5.17 41.89
C SER A 49 0.35 6.00 40.99
N THR A 50 1.38 5.37 40.43
CA THR A 50 2.28 5.93 39.43
C THR A 50 2.21 5.09 38.16
N PRO A 51 1.81 5.66 37.02
CA PRO A 51 1.72 4.91 35.78
C PRO A 51 3.11 4.42 35.33
N PRO A 52 3.22 3.19 34.81
CA PRO A 52 4.43 2.71 34.14
C PRO A 52 4.81 3.60 32.95
N GLN A 53 6.08 3.51 32.53
CA GLN A 53 6.56 4.22 31.36
C GLN A 53 5.73 3.85 30.12
N GLY A 54 5.40 4.86 29.30
CA GLY A 54 4.63 4.67 28.08
C GLY A 54 3.12 4.81 28.24
N TYR A 55 2.62 5.01 29.46
CA TYR A 55 1.20 5.15 29.74
C TYR A 55 0.90 6.47 30.47
N VAL A 56 -0.27 7.03 30.19
CA VAL A 56 -0.82 8.21 30.86
C VAL A 56 -2.32 8.02 31.05
N LYS A 57 -2.87 8.55 32.15
CA LYS A 57 -4.31 8.54 32.40
C LYS A 57 -4.94 9.79 31.81
N SER A 58 -5.95 9.61 30.96
CA SER A 58 -6.71 10.71 30.35
C SER A 58 -7.63 11.39 31.35
N GLU A 59 -8.10 12.59 31.03
CA GLU A 59 -9.04 13.36 31.86
C GLU A 59 -10.37 12.63 32.07
N SER A 60 -10.79 11.79 31.13
CA SER A 60 -11.99 10.95 31.23
C SER A 60 -11.80 9.68 32.06
N GLY A 61 -10.58 9.44 32.58
CA GLY A 61 -10.25 8.31 33.45
C GLY A 61 -9.76 7.05 32.72
N GLY A 62 -9.72 7.04 31.39
CA GLY A 62 -9.16 5.93 30.60
C GLY A 62 -7.65 6.01 30.41
N TRP A 63 -7.01 4.86 30.15
CA TRP A 63 -5.58 4.79 29.84
C TRP A 63 -5.30 5.17 28.37
N GLN A 64 -4.17 5.84 28.13
CA GLN A 64 -3.69 6.22 26.81
C GLN A 64 -2.17 6.05 26.75
N CYS A 65 -1.62 5.92 25.54
CA CYS A 65 -0.19 5.90 25.35
C CYS A 65 0.41 7.30 25.63
N ALA A 66 1.53 7.32 26.35
CA ALA A 66 2.26 8.55 26.63
C ALA A 66 2.93 9.11 25.36
N ALA A 67 3.39 10.36 25.43
CA ALA A 67 4.13 10.97 24.32
C ALA A 67 5.37 10.12 23.94
N GLY A 68 5.54 9.87 22.64
CA GLY A 68 6.58 8.97 22.12
C GLY A 68 6.22 7.49 22.11
N TYR A 69 4.98 7.13 22.47
CA TYR A 69 4.45 5.77 22.42
C TYR A 69 3.20 5.72 21.52
N GLY A 70 3.04 4.62 20.80
CA GLY A 70 1.88 4.34 19.93
C GLY A 70 1.17 3.05 20.34
N GLY A 71 -0.01 2.84 19.76
CA GLY A 71 -0.85 1.66 20.00
C GLY A 71 -2.16 1.97 20.73
N THR A 72 -2.76 0.95 21.32
CA THR A 72 -4.01 1.05 22.09
C THR A 72 -3.75 0.61 23.52
N ALA A 73 -3.80 1.55 24.46
CA ALA A 73 -3.62 1.24 25.87
C ALA A 73 -4.77 0.37 26.39
N ASP A 74 -4.44 -0.77 26.97
CA ASP A 74 -5.36 -1.67 27.63
C ASP A 74 -4.91 -1.90 29.07
N GLY A 75 -5.84 -1.71 30.02
CA GLY A 75 -5.60 -1.88 31.44
C GLY A 75 -6.59 -2.91 32.00
N HIS A 76 -6.06 -4.00 32.55
CA HIS A 76 -6.88 -5.07 33.12
C HIS A 76 -6.21 -5.67 34.36
N CYS A 77 -7.01 -6.29 35.22
CA CYS A 77 -6.49 -7.07 36.34
C CYS A 77 -6.12 -8.48 35.86
N SER A 78 -4.96 -8.99 36.25
CA SER A 78 -4.50 -10.36 35.97
C SER A 78 -4.05 -11.06 37.26
N THR A 79 -4.08 -12.39 37.26
CA THR A 79 -3.57 -13.23 38.36
C THR A 79 -2.28 -13.93 37.98
N ASP A 80 -1.32 -14.00 38.90
CA ASP A 80 -0.13 -14.87 38.77
C ASP A 80 -0.38 -16.33 39.21
N GLU A 81 0.65 -17.17 39.15
CA GLU A 81 0.58 -18.58 39.60
C GLU A 81 0.29 -18.74 41.11
N ALA A 82 0.51 -17.68 41.91
CA ALA A 82 0.23 -17.64 43.34
C ALA A 82 -1.16 -17.06 43.66
N CYS A 83 -2.01 -16.82 42.65
CA CYS A 83 -3.31 -16.15 42.77
C CYS A 83 -3.22 -14.72 43.34
N SER A 84 -2.05 -14.07 43.23
CA SER A 84 -1.90 -12.65 43.52
C SER A 84 -2.44 -11.84 42.34
N VAL A 85 -3.11 -10.72 42.62
CA VAL A 85 -3.66 -9.87 41.56
C VAL A 85 -2.79 -8.66 41.34
N GLU A 86 -2.52 -8.40 40.07
CA GLU A 86 -1.83 -7.21 39.61
C GLU A 86 -2.67 -6.49 38.56
N PHE A 87 -2.61 -5.15 38.56
CA PHE A 87 -3.11 -4.34 37.47
C PHE A 87 -2.05 -4.27 36.37
N VAL A 88 -2.36 -4.83 35.20
CA VAL A 88 -1.44 -4.91 34.06
C VAL A 88 -1.86 -3.89 33.01
N LEU A 89 -0.87 -3.16 32.50
CA LEU A 89 -1.02 -2.27 31.34
C LEU A 89 -0.30 -2.87 30.14
N SER A 90 -0.97 -2.86 29.00
CA SER A 90 -0.44 -3.39 27.75
C SER A 90 -0.89 -2.56 26.54
N GLY A 91 -0.29 -2.84 25.38
CA GLY A 91 -0.70 -2.27 24.10
C GLY A 91 -0.07 -0.93 23.72
N CYS A 92 0.73 -0.30 24.59
CA CYS A 92 1.57 0.84 24.22
C CYS A 92 3.03 0.41 24.03
N ALA A 93 3.61 0.78 22.90
CA ALA A 93 5.01 0.53 22.55
C ALA A 93 5.68 1.82 22.09
N PRO A 94 7.01 1.97 22.23
CA PRO A 94 7.73 3.13 21.74
C PRO A 94 7.49 3.34 20.25
N LEU A 95 7.26 4.59 19.84
CA LEU A 95 7.22 4.98 18.44
C LEU A 95 8.61 4.80 17.83
N VAL A 96 8.69 4.15 16.67
CA VAL A 96 9.95 3.85 15.98
C VAL A 96 9.94 4.42 14.56
N ALA A 97 11.10 4.90 14.11
CA ALA A 97 11.26 5.35 12.73
C ALA A 97 10.92 4.22 11.75
N CYS A 98 10.39 4.59 10.59
CA CYS A 98 10.21 3.63 9.51
C CYS A 98 11.55 3.13 9.01
N LYS A 99 11.53 1.91 8.46
CA LYS A 99 12.66 1.32 7.75
C LYS A 99 13.11 2.22 6.61
N ALA A 100 14.41 2.25 6.37
CA ALA A 100 15.00 3.02 5.27
C ALA A 100 14.37 2.61 3.93
N LEU A 101 14.09 3.59 3.08
CA LEU A 101 13.45 3.33 1.79
C LEU A 101 14.39 2.58 0.83
N GLU A 102 13.97 1.40 0.40
CA GLU A 102 14.58 0.66 -0.71
C GLU A 102 13.86 1.02 -2.01
N LEU A 103 14.59 1.53 -3.00
CA LEU A 103 14.02 1.98 -4.28
C LEU A 103 14.08 0.86 -5.31
N ASP A 104 12.95 0.56 -5.97
CA ASP A 104 12.87 -0.46 -7.03
C ASP A 104 13.72 -0.13 -8.26
N ALA A 105 13.91 1.15 -8.55
CA ALA A 105 14.70 1.66 -9.67
C ALA A 105 15.75 2.68 -9.19
N PRO A 106 16.85 2.25 -8.55
CA PRO A 106 17.85 3.15 -7.94
C PRO A 106 18.67 3.96 -8.95
N CYS A 107 18.55 3.63 -10.25
CA CYS A 107 19.08 4.43 -11.35
C CYS A 107 18.11 5.54 -11.82
N GLU A 108 16.82 5.39 -11.55
CA GLU A 108 15.78 6.34 -11.97
C GLU A 108 15.37 7.27 -10.82
N PHE A 109 15.41 6.79 -9.59
CA PHE A 109 14.96 7.51 -8.40
C PHE A 109 16.11 7.72 -7.41
N GLU A 110 16.01 8.81 -6.64
CA GLU A 110 16.83 9.06 -5.48
C GLU A 110 16.01 9.65 -4.33
N ALA A 111 16.43 9.34 -3.10
CA ALA A 111 15.70 9.68 -1.89
C ALA A 111 16.68 9.93 -0.73
N PRO A 112 17.53 10.98 -0.81
CA PRO A 112 18.66 11.18 0.10
C PRO A 112 18.23 11.34 1.57
N ASP A 113 17.05 11.89 1.81
CA ASP A 113 16.53 12.19 3.14
C ASP A 113 15.59 11.09 3.69
N CYS A 114 15.49 9.93 3.03
CA CYS A 114 14.57 8.83 3.39
C CYS A 114 15.23 7.69 4.18
N SER A 115 16.39 7.92 4.79
CA SER A 115 17.11 6.89 5.55
C SER A 115 16.60 6.73 6.99
N LEU A 116 16.06 7.79 7.60
CA LEU A 116 15.51 7.76 8.96
C LEU A 116 14.33 8.74 9.08
N VAL A 117 13.13 8.25 8.79
CA VAL A 117 11.91 9.04 8.87
C VAL A 117 11.15 8.68 10.14
N LEU A 118 11.04 9.65 11.05
CA LEU A 118 10.28 9.49 12.29
C LEU A 118 8.78 9.27 12.02
N PRO A 119 8.02 8.69 12.97
CA PRO A 119 6.58 8.52 12.84
C PRO A 119 5.85 9.82 12.52
N GLY A 120 4.97 9.77 11.52
CA GLY A 120 4.24 10.92 10.99
C GLY A 120 5.09 11.85 10.12
N GLY A 121 6.39 11.57 10.01
CA GLY A 121 7.32 12.26 9.13
C GLY A 121 7.14 11.87 7.67
N SER A 122 7.83 12.63 6.82
CA SER A 122 7.86 12.41 5.38
C SER A 122 9.19 12.84 4.79
N CYS A 123 9.55 12.28 3.64
CA CYS A 123 10.71 12.64 2.86
C CYS A 123 10.35 12.68 1.36
N GLU A 124 11.18 13.36 0.56
CA GLU A 124 10.97 13.50 -0.89
C GLU A 124 11.70 12.37 -1.64
N VAL A 125 11.00 11.78 -2.62
CA VAL A 125 11.57 10.87 -3.60
C VAL A 125 11.52 11.56 -4.95
N ARG A 126 12.67 11.72 -5.60
CA ARG A 126 12.80 12.51 -6.83
C ARG A 126 13.47 11.72 -7.94
N CYS A 127 13.32 12.21 -9.16
CA CYS A 127 14.03 11.66 -10.31
C CYS A 127 15.52 11.90 -10.14
N LYS A 128 16.30 10.84 -10.30
CA LYS A 128 17.76 10.89 -10.29
C LYS A 128 18.27 11.44 -11.60
N THR A 129 19.29 12.30 -11.56
CA THR A 129 19.91 12.80 -12.79
C THR A 129 20.45 11.61 -13.60
N PRO A 130 20.18 11.53 -14.92
CA PRO A 130 19.68 12.62 -15.79
C PRO A 130 18.17 12.63 -16.04
N PHE A 131 17.39 11.79 -15.36
CA PHE A 131 15.94 11.84 -15.45
C PHE A 131 15.40 13.16 -14.87
N ALA A 132 14.30 13.65 -15.45
CA ALA A 132 13.61 14.84 -15.00
C ALA A 132 12.12 14.53 -14.86
N GLY A 133 11.46 15.18 -13.89
CA GLY A 133 10.06 14.86 -13.62
C GLY A 133 9.53 15.51 -12.35
N THR A 134 8.37 15.04 -11.90
CA THR A 134 7.74 15.50 -10.66
C THR A 134 8.10 14.58 -9.51
N ALA A 135 8.69 15.13 -8.45
CA ALA A 135 8.95 14.39 -7.22
C ALA A 135 7.66 13.89 -6.56
N SER A 136 7.79 12.86 -5.74
CA SER A 136 6.73 12.32 -4.89
C SER A 136 7.15 12.36 -3.42
N VAL A 137 6.21 12.06 -2.52
CA VAL A 137 6.42 12.10 -1.07
C VAL A 137 6.24 10.71 -0.49
N ALA A 138 7.24 10.27 0.26
CA ALA A 138 7.19 9.06 1.07
C ALA A 138 6.83 9.42 2.52
N ARG A 139 5.96 8.63 3.15
CA ARG A 139 5.42 8.94 4.50
C ARG A 139 5.54 7.76 5.45
N CYS A 140 5.86 8.05 6.70
CA CYS A 140 5.83 7.09 7.80
C CYS A 140 4.51 7.22 8.59
N PRO A 141 3.81 6.14 8.94
CA PRO A 141 2.64 6.20 9.81
C PRO A 141 2.94 6.92 11.14
N ALA A 142 1.98 7.69 11.66
CA ALA A 142 2.17 8.48 12.89
C ALA A 142 2.25 7.63 14.16
N ASP A 143 1.64 6.45 14.11
CA ASP A 143 1.55 5.45 15.17
C ASP A 143 2.48 4.27 14.93
N ASN A 144 3.54 4.45 14.12
CA ASN A 144 4.44 3.35 13.80
C ASN A 144 5.19 2.84 15.04
N ILE A 145 4.92 1.59 15.41
CA ILE A 145 5.60 0.83 16.47
C ILE A 145 6.37 -0.38 15.91
N ASP A 146 6.33 -0.59 14.59
CA ASP A 146 7.00 -1.69 13.91
C ASP A 146 8.30 -1.19 13.23
N PRO A 147 9.49 -1.69 13.62
CA PRO A 147 10.74 -1.27 13.01
C PRO A 147 10.92 -1.73 11.55
N GLU A 148 10.16 -2.74 11.09
CA GLU A 148 10.19 -3.19 9.70
C GLU A 148 9.17 -2.46 8.80
N GLN A 149 8.38 -1.54 9.35
CA GLN A 149 7.43 -0.75 8.57
C GLN A 149 8.15 0.11 7.52
N GLU A 150 7.86 -0.17 6.25
CA GLU A 150 8.37 0.61 5.13
C GLU A 150 7.62 1.93 4.97
N LEU A 151 8.28 2.88 4.31
CA LEU A 151 7.68 4.15 3.92
C LEU A 151 6.63 3.96 2.83
N ALA A 152 5.44 4.50 3.03
CA ALA A 152 4.40 4.51 2.00
C ALA A 152 4.67 5.63 0.99
N TYR A 153 4.88 5.29 -0.28
CA TYR A 153 5.10 6.25 -1.36
C TYR A 153 4.55 5.75 -2.70
N SER A 154 4.40 6.67 -3.65
CA SER A 154 4.14 6.36 -5.06
C SER A 154 5.34 6.77 -5.90
N ALA A 155 5.72 5.96 -6.89
CA ALA A 155 6.83 6.30 -7.78
C ALA A 155 6.64 7.69 -8.43
N PRO A 156 7.67 8.54 -8.48
CA PRO A 156 7.61 9.81 -9.19
C PRO A 156 7.48 9.57 -10.70
N SER A 157 6.91 10.55 -11.41
CA SER A 157 6.82 10.50 -12.87
C SER A 157 8.10 11.06 -13.47
N CYS A 158 9.00 10.18 -13.89
CA CYS A 158 10.30 10.53 -14.46
C CYS A 158 10.36 10.28 -15.97
N ASP A 159 11.02 11.17 -16.70
CA ASP A 159 11.30 11.03 -18.12
C ASP A 159 12.80 11.22 -18.38
N CYS A 160 13.36 10.44 -19.30
CA CYS A 160 14.77 10.56 -19.65
C CYS A 160 15.03 11.73 -20.60
N PRO A 161 16.27 12.24 -20.67
CA PRO A 161 16.65 13.24 -21.66
C PRO A 161 16.33 12.80 -23.08
N ASP A 162 16.20 13.77 -23.98
CA ASP A 162 16.06 13.46 -25.40
C ASP A 162 17.36 12.86 -25.98
N PRO A 163 17.27 12.05 -27.05
CA PRO A 163 18.46 11.48 -27.68
C PRO A 163 19.38 12.61 -28.18
N GLY A 164 20.69 12.45 -27.96
CA GLY A 164 21.69 13.46 -28.37
C GLY A 164 21.71 13.73 -29.88
N SER A 165 21.24 12.79 -30.69
CA SER A 165 20.96 12.98 -32.11
C SER A 165 19.57 12.43 -32.45
N VAL A 166 18.81 13.16 -33.25
CA VAL A 166 17.49 12.71 -33.71
C VAL A 166 17.67 11.75 -34.88
N PRO A 167 17.28 10.47 -34.77
CA PRO A 167 17.35 9.54 -35.89
C PRO A 167 16.47 9.99 -37.05
N VAL A 168 16.86 9.60 -38.26
CA VAL A 168 16.06 9.85 -39.47
C VAL A 168 14.65 9.27 -39.31
N GLY A 169 13.65 10.05 -39.72
CA GLY A 169 12.24 9.66 -39.67
C GLY A 169 11.50 10.08 -38.41
N TYR A 170 12.16 10.79 -37.49
CA TYR A 170 11.57 11.35 -36.29
C TYR A 170 11.71 12.87 -36.27
N ARG A 171 10.72 13.54 -35.69
CA ARG A 171 10.77 14.99 -35.42
C ARG A 171 10.11 15.32 -34.09
N ARG A 172 10.58 16.38 -33.44
CA ARG A 172 10.01 16.86 -32.17
C ARG A 172 8.84 17.82 -32.44
N SER A 173 7.74 17.60 -31.75
CA SER A 173 6.57 18.49 -31.72
C SER A 173 6.33 19.00 -30.30
N SER A 174 5.35 19.90 -30.12
CA SER A 174 4.93 20.37 -28.79
C SER A 174 4.35 19.27 -27.90
N SER A 175 3.80 18.21 -28.49
CA SER A 175 3.21 17.07 -27.79
C SER A 175 4.14 15.84 -27.72
N GLY A 176 5.42 16.00 -28.03
CA GLY A 176 6.41 14.92 -28.00
C GLY A 176 6.93 14.51 -29.38
N TRP A 177 7.46 13.30 -29.49
CA TRP A 177 8.02 12.77 -30.73
C TRP A 177 6.93 12.37 -31.72
N THR A 178 7.12 12.67 -32.99
CA THR A 178 6.23 12.26 -34.10
C THR A 178 7.04 11.77 -35.28
N CYS A 179 6.42 11.00 -36.17
CA CYS A 179 7.07 10.62 -37.42
C CYS A 179 7.26 11.84 -38.32
N ASP A 180 8.44 11.91 -38.92
CA ASP A 180 8.79 12.98 -39.85
C ASP A 180 8.13 12.78 -41.21
N TYR A 181 8.21 13.77 -42.09
CA TYR A 181 7.67 13.69 -43.44
C TYR A 181 8.23 12.48 -44.22
N GLY A 182 7.34 11.70 -44.83
CA GLY A 182 7.71 10.46 -45.51
C GLY A 182 7.86 9.25 -44.60
N TYR A 183 7.58 9.39 -43.29
CA TYR A 183 7.54 8.30 -42.32
C TYR A 183 6.14 8.17 -41.72
N ALA A 184 5.75 6.95 -41.37
CA ALA A 184 4.47 6.66 -40.71
C ALA A 184 4.67 5.67 -39.56
N GLY A 185 3.74 5.71 -38.61
CA GLY A 185 3.73 4.88 -37.41
C GLY A 185 3.44 5.68 -36.14
N ASN A 186 3.72 5.07 -34.99
CA ASN A 186 3.59 5.70 -33.68
C ASN A 186 5.00 5.92 -33.13
N ALA A 187 5.44 7.17 -33.04
CA ALA A 187 6.75 7.49 -32.47
C ALA A 187 6.71 7.25 -30.96
N VAL A 188 7.62 6.42 -30.46
CA VAL A 188 7.77 6.10 -29.04
C VAL A 188 9.20 6.41 -28.61
N LYS A 189 9.36 7.14 -27.51
CA LYS A 189 10.63 7.31 -26.81
C LYS A 189 10.74 6.24 -25.72
N LEU A 190 11.81 5.46 -25.77
CA LEU A 190 12.16 4.46 -24.77
C LEU A 190 13.42 4.91 -24.04
N CYS A 191 13.43 4.77 -22.71
CA CYS A 191 14.59 5.07 -21.88
C CYS A 191 15.29 3.74 -21.56
N MET A 192 16.47 3.50 -22.12
CA MET A 192 17.28 2.34 -21.80
C MET A 192 18.26 2.71 -20.70
N VAL A 193 18.31 1.91 -19.65
CA VAL A 193 19.18 2.13 -18.48
C VAL A 193 20.19 0.99 -18.39
N SER A 194 21.48 1.32 -18.32
CA SER A 194 22.56 0.36 -18.13
C SER A 194 22.71 -0.08 -16.67
N ALA A 195 23.56 -1.08 -16.41
CA ALA A 195 23.89 -1.49 -15.04
C ALA A 195 24.65 -0.39 -14.26
N GLU A 196 25.37 0.47 -14.98
CA GLU A 196 26.10 1.62 -14.45
C GLU A 196 25.20 2.87 -14.28
N CYS A 197 23.88 2.72 -14.47
CA CYS A 197 22.90 3.80 -14.49
C CYS A 197 23.13 4.85 -15.59
N ASP A 198 23.81 4.49 -16.68
CA ASP A 198 23.84 5.33 -17.88
C ASP A 198 22.49 5.24 -18.59
N VAL A 199 21.95 6.39 -18.98
CA VAL A 199 20.62 6.48 -19.59
C VAL A 199 20.76 6.88 -21.05
N GLN A 200 20.15 6.09 -21.94
CA GLN A 200 20.08 6.40 -23.36
C GLN A 200 18.63 6.39 -23.84
N ALA A 201 18.18 7.51 -24.41
CA ALA A 201 16.91 7.57 -25.10
C ALA A 201 17.02 6.96 -26.50
N VAL A 202 16.07 6.09 -26.83
CA VAL A 202 15.93 5.48 -28.16
C VAL A 202 14.55 5.78 -28.70
N LEU A 203 14.49 6.27 -29.93
CA LEU A 203 13.23 6.46 -30.65
C LEU A 203 12.91 5.23 -31.49
N SER A 204 11.66 4.81 -31.46
CA SER A 204 11.16 3.65 -32.21
C SER A 204 9.77 3.93 -32.80
N GLY A 205 9.37 3.08 -33.75
CA GLY A 205 8.00 3.03 -34.29
C GLY A 205 7.74 3.80 -35.58
N CYS A 206 8.61 4.73 -36.00
CA CYS A 206 8.50 5.37 -37.31
C CYS A 206 9.21 4.57 -38.39
N LYS A 207 8.51 4.29 -39.49
CA LYS A 207 9.03 3.55 -40.64
C LYS A 207 8.85 4.37 -41.92
N LEU A 208 9.79 4.24 -42.85
CA LEU A 208 9.71 4.90 -44.14
C LEU A 208 8.43 4.45 -44.85
N VAL A 209 7.64 5.41 -45.33
CA VAL A 209 6.48 5.11 -46.15
C VAL A 209 6.96 4.75 -47.53
N VAL A 210 6.74 3.50 -47.93
CA VAL A 210 7.14 2.98 -49.25
C VAL A 210 5.93 2.89 -50.18
N PRO A 211 6.12 3.08 -51.50
CA PRO A 211 5.06 2.88 -52.48
C PRO A 211 4.41 1.50 -52.37
N CYS A 212 3.10 1.44 -52.61
CA CYS A 212 2.39 0.16 -52.70
C CYS A 212 2.65 -0.45 -54.10
N PRO A 213 2.83 -1.78 -54.22
CA PRO A 213 2.74 -2.43 -55.52
C PRO A 213 1.40 -2.11 -56.19
N SER A 214 1.41 -1.86 -57.50
CA SER A 214 0.16 -1.74 -58.26
C SER A 214 -0.71 -2.99 -58.06
N PRO A 215 -2.04 -2.85 -58.05
CA PRO A 215 -2.93 -3.97 -57.81
C PRO A 215 -2.75 -5.04 -58.89
N VAL A 216 -2.50 -6.28 -58.46
CA VAL A 216 -2.46 -7.44 -59.36
C VAL A 216 -3.88 -7.89 -59.59
N VAL A 217 -4.42 -7.62 -60.77
CA VAL A 217 -5.79 -7.97 -61.15
C VAL A 217 -5.78 -8.92 -62.34
N ASP A 218 -6.81 -9.77 -62.44
CA ASP A 218 -7.07 -10.57 -63.63
C ASP A 218 -7.42 -9.61 -64.79
N THR A 219 -6.51 -9.46 -65.74
CA THR A 219 -6.64 -8.54 -66.89
C THR A 219 -7.74 -8.93 -67.86
N CYS A 220 -8.27 -10.16 -67.79
CA CYS A 220 -9.44 -10.56 -68.57
C CYS A 220 -10.75 -10.04 -67.94
N ARG A 221 -10.77 -9.85 -66.61
CA ARG A 221 -11.96 -9.43 -65.86
C ARG A 221 -11.95 -7.96 -65.45
N HIS A 222 -10.77 -7.41 -65.23
CA HIS A 222 -10.60 -6.07 -64.69
C HIS A 222 -9.68 -5.22 -65.55
N ASP A 223 -9.98 -3.93 -65.61
CA ASP A 223 -9.14 -2.90 -66.18
C ASP A 223 -8.57 -2.03 -65.06
N ALA A 224 -7.27 -2.21 -64.81
CA ALA A 224 -6.48 -1.39 -63.89
C ALA A 224 -5.54 -0.43 -64.65
N SER A 225 -5.81 -0.12 -65.93
CA SER A 225 -4.99 0.81 -66.72
C SER A 225 -4.94 2.23 -66.13
N GLY A 226 -5.90 2.59 -65.28
CA GLY A 226 -5.91 3.85 -64.51
C GLY A 226 -4.99 3.86 -63.29
N CYS A 227 -4.36 2.73 -62.93
CA CYS A 227 -3.42 2.65 -61.82
C CYS A 227 -1.97 2.84 -62.30
N PRO A 228 -1.18 3.74 -61.67
CA PRO A 228 0.25 3.88 -61.99
C PRO A 228 1.00 2.56 -61.80
N THR A 229 1.91 2.22 -62.72
CA THR A 229 2.75 1.01 -62.68
C THR A 229 4.24 1.35 -62.65
N PRO A 230 5.09 0.60 -61.92
CA PRO A 230 4.78 -0.61 -61.13
C PRO A 230 4.37 -0.34 -59.66
N TYR A 231 4.29 0.94 -59.25
CA TYR A 231 3.98 1.31 -57.87
C TYR A 231 3.02 2.50 -57.78
N MET A 232 2.25 2.53 -56.70
CA MET A 232 1.40 3.65 -56.29
C MET A 232 2.04 4.46 -55.17
N VAL A 233 1.97 5.79 -55.28
CA VAL A 233 2.44 6.69 -54.24
C VAL A 233 1.59 6.50 -52.97
N PRO A 234 2.19 6.46 -51.77
CA PRO A 234 1.43 6.31 -50.54
C PRO A 234 0.35 7.38 -50.35
N GLY A 235 -0.83 6.96 -49.88
CA GLY A 235 -1.99 7.86 -49.70
C GLY A 235 -2.76 8.18 -50.98
N SER A 236 -2.29 7.74 -52.16
CA SER A 236 -3.05 7.84 -53.40
C SER A 236 -4.04 6.69 -53.57
N SER A 237 -5.04 6.88 -54.43
CA SER A 237 -5.98 5.86 -54.87
C SER A 237 -6.02 5.80 -56.40
N CYS A 238 -6.43 4.65 -56.94
CA CYS A 238 -6.71 4.48 -58.37
C CYS A 238 -8.02 3.69 -58.54
N GLU A 239 -8.66 3.86 -59.69
CA GLU A 239 -9.90 3.16 -60.02
C GLU A 239 -9.58 1.87 -60.79
N VAL A 240 -10.16 0.75 -60.36
CA VAL A 240 -10.15 -0.53 -61.10
C VAL A 240 -11.58 -0.82 -61.54
N ARG A 241 -11.78 -1.02 -62.85
CA ARG A 241 -13.10 -1.26 -63.45
C ARG A 241 -13.27 -2.71 -63.88
N CYS A 242 -14.51 -3.22 -63.93
CA CYS A 242 -14.79 -4.49 -64.61
C CYS A 242 -14.76 -4.28 -66.13
N ARG A 243 -14.23 -5.25 -66.88
CA ARG A 243 -14.36 -5.27 -68.34
C ARG A 243 -15.77 -5.75 -68.72
N ALA A 244 -16.39 -5.06 -69.67
CA ALA A 244 -17.67 -5.43 -70.28
C ALA A 244 -17.47 -6.43 -71.42
#